data_AF-K2EZH9-F1
#
_entry.id   AF-K2EZH9-F1
#
_cell.length_a   1.000
_cell.length_b   1.000
_cell.length_c   1.000
_cell.angle_alpha   90.00
_cell.angle_beta   90.00
_cell.angle_gamma   90.00
#
_symmetry.space_group_name_H-M   'P 1'
#
loop_
_entity.id
_entity.type
_entity.pdbx_description
1 polymer ?
#
loop_
_entity_poly.entity_id
_entity_poly.type
_entity_poly.pdbx_seq_one_letter_code
_entity_poly.pdbx_strand_id
1 'polypeptide(L)' 'MTKDIYQEIQETMQIVEQIYEMWASNLKKRLDNLKRINIESLIVLIEYEKANGNIKNKSDIIKYIDGITQD' A
#
# COMPACT_ATOMS: atom_id res chain seq x y z
N MET A 1 -15.83 -34.99 20.40
CA MET A 1 -16.03 -34.25 19.15
C MET A 1 -14.71 -33.65 18.77
N THR A 2 -13.83 -34.43 18.14
CA THR A 2 -12.68 -33.89 17.42
C THR A 2 -13.30 -33.24 16.18
N LYS A 3 -13.41 -31.91 16.13
CA LYS A 3 -13.36 -31.25 14.82
C LYS A 3 -12.12 -31.84 14.15
N ASP A 4 -12.31 -32.48 13.01
CA ASP A 4 -11.22 -33.12 12.27
C ASP A 4 -10.17 -32.03 12.01
N ILE A 5 -8.93 -32.25 12.45
CA ILE A 5 -7.81 -31.30 12.28
C ILE A 5 -7.70 -30.90 10.80
N TYR A 6 -8.07 -31.81 9.89
CA TYR A 6 -8.19 -31.53 8.46
C TYR A 6 -9.14 -30.35 8.15
N GLN A 7 -10.34 -30.33 8.74
CA GLN A 7 -11.31 -29.26 8.51
C GLN A 7 -10.82 -27.92 9.07
N GLU A 8 -10.18 -27.93 10.24
CA GLU A 8 -9.60 -26.71 10.83
C GLU A 8 -8.48 -26.13 9.96
N ILE A 9 -7.64 -27.00 9.37
CA ILE A 9 -6.60 -26.58 8.42
C ILE A 9 -7.25 -25.99 7.15
N GLN A 10 -8.30 -26.61 6.61
CA GLN A 10 -8.99 -26.09 5.42
C GLN A 10 -9.62 -24.71 5.66
N GLU A 11 -10.33 -24.54 6.78
CA GLU A 11 -10.91 -23.25 7.17
C GLU A 11 -9.79 -22.18 7.31
N THR A 12 -8.67 -22.54 7.93
CA THR A 12 -7.52 -21.64 8.08
C THR A 12 -6.91 -21.25 6.74
N MET A 13 -6.74 -22.20 5.81
CA MET A 13 -6.20 -21.92 4.47
C MET A 13 -7.06 -20.94 3.68
N GLN A 14 -8.39 -21.09 3.74
CA GLN A 14 -9.32 -20.16 3.09
C GLN A 14 -9.19 -18.73 3.63
N ILE A 15 -9.02 -18.58 4.94
CA ILE A 15 -8.82 -17.27 5.57
C ILE A 15 -7.50 -16.64 5.08
N VAL A 16 -6.41 -17.42 5.05
CA VAL A 16 -5.11 -16.94 4.56
C VAL A 16 -5.18 -16.53 3.10
N GLU A 17 -5.87 -17.31 2.26
CA GLU A 17 -6.10 -16.98 0.85
C GLU A 17 -6.83 -15.64 0.69
N GLN A 18 -7.95 -15.44 1.41
CA GLN A 18 -8.71 -14.19 1.40
C GLN A 18 -7.86 -12.98 1.85
N ILE A 19 -6.98 -13.16 2.84
CA ILE A 19 -6.05 -12.10 3.28
C ILE A 19 -5.09 -11.72 2.14
N TYR A 20 -4.52 -12.70 1.44
CA TYR A 20 -3.61 -12.43 0.33
C TYR A 20 -4.31 -11.80 -0.87
N GLU A 21 -5.53 -12.22 -1.19
CA GLU A 21 -6.34 -11.59 -2.23
C GLU A 21 -6.66 -10.13 -1.89
N MET A 22 -7.04 -9.86 -0.64
CA MET A 22 -7.29 -8.50 -0.16
C MET A 22 -6.04 -7.63 -0.28
N TRP A 23 -4.88 -8.14 0.11
CA TRP A 23 -3.60 -7.43 -0.05
C TRP A 23 -3.26 -7.15 -1.51
N ALA A 24 -3.44 -8.15 -2.39
CA ALA A 24 -3.20 -7.99 -3.82
C ALA A 24 -4.14 -6.94 -4.44
N SER A 25 -5.41 -6.94 -4.06
CA SER A 25 -6.39 -5.94 -4.50
C SER A 25 -6.00 -4.53 -4.03
N ASN A 26 -5.62 -4.38 -2.76
CA ASN A 26 -5.16 -3.10 -2.22
C ASN A 26 -3.91 -2.58 -2.93
N LEU A 27 -2.93 -3.46 -3.18
CA LEU A 27 -1.71 -3.10 -3.92
C LEU A 27 -2.02 -2.68 -5.36
N LYS A 28 -2.96 -3.36 -6.02
CA LYS A 28 -3.40 -2.99 -7.36
C LYS A 28 -4.05 -1.60 -7.37
N LYS A 29 -4.92 -1.31 -6.40
CA LYS A 29 -5.54 0.02 -6.25
C LYS A 29 -4.49 1.11 -6.06
N ARG A 30 -3.51 0.89 -5.17
CA ARG A 30 -2.39 1.82 -4.95
C ARG A 30 -1.57 2.06 -6.22
N LEU A 31 -1.28 1.00 -6.98
CA LEU A 31 -0.58 1.11 -8.27
C LEU A 31 -1.36 1.94 -9.29
N ASP A 32 -2.68 1.74 -9.36
CA ASP A 32 -3.54 2.48 -10.28
C ASP A 32 -3.64 3.96 -9.86
N ASN A 33 -3.68 4.26 -8.56
CA ASN A 33 -3.60 5.63 -8.05
C ASN A 33 -2.27 6.30 -8.42
N LEU A 34 -1.14 5.60 -8.22
CA LEU A 34 0.19 6.11 -8.58
C LEU A 34 0.28 6.53 -10.05
N LYS A 35 -0.30 5.73 -10.96
CA LYS A 35 -0.32 6.03 -12.40
C LYS A 35 -1.18 7.26 -12.76
N ARG A 36 -2.10 7.67 -11.90
CA ARG A 36 -2.99 8.82 -12.11
C ARG A 36 -2.42 10.13 -11.57
N ILE A 37 -1.35 10.07 -10.79
CA ILE A 37 -0.73 11.27 -10.21
C ILE A 37 -0.16 12.14 -11.31
N ASN A 38 -0.51 13.43 -11.30
CA ASN A 38 0.15 14.44 -12.11
C ASN A 38 1.55 14.73 -11.53
N ILE A 39 2.59 14.46 -12.33
CA ILE A 39 3.99 14.59 -11.90
C ILE A 39 4.35 16.05 -11.58
N GLU A 40 3.83 17.03 -12.33
CA GLU A 40 4.13 18.46 -12.13
C GLU A 40 3.60 18.94 -10.78
N SER A 41 2.36 18.58 -10.44
CA SER A 41 1.78 18.88 -9.12
C SER A 41 2.57 18.24 -7.99
N LEU A 42 3.04 16.99 -8.19
CA LEU A 42 3.84 16.29 -7.19
C LEU A 42 5.20 16.96 -6.97
N ILE A 43 5.85 17.46 -8.02
CA ILE A 43 7.12 18.20 -7.90
C ILE A 43 6.93 19.43 -7.00
N VAL A 44 5.88 20.22 -7.23
CA VAL A 44 5.60 21.42 -6.41
C VAL A 44 5.40 21.07 -4.93
N LEU A 45 4.66 19.99 -4.64
CA LEU A 45 4.45 19.53 -3.26
C LEU A 45 5.77 19.06 -2.61
N ILE A 46 6.59 18.29 -3.32
CA ILE A 46 7.87 17.80 -2.80
C ILE A 46 8.85 18.95 -2.56
N GLU A 47 8.87 19.98 -3.42
CA GLU A 47 9.69 21.17 -3.22
C GLU A 47 9.26 21.97 -1.98
N TYR A 48 7.95 22.12 -1.77
CA TYR A 48 7.40 22.74 -0.57
C TYR A 48 7.80 21.98 0.71
N GLU A 49 7.63 20.66 0.73
CA GLU A 49 8.01 19.82 1.87
C GLU A 49 9.52 19.79 2.13
N LYS A 50 10.34 19.89 1.07
CA LYS A 50 11.79 20.07 1.21
C LYS A 50 12.14 21.41 1.85
N ALA A 51 11.49 22.50 1.45
CA ALA A 51 11.71 23.83 2.02
C ALA A 51 11.35 23.88 3.52
N ASN A 52 10.34 23.11 3.93
CA ASN A 52 9.95 22.95 5.34
C ASN A 52 10.85 21.99 6.13
N GLY A 53 11.81 21.31 5.49
CA GLY A 53 12.72 20.36 6.13
C GLY A 53 12.14 18.97 6.40
N ASN A 54 10.93 18.69 5.89
CA ASN A 54 10.24 17.40 6.05
C ASN A 54 10.80 16.32 5.11
N ILE A 55 11.32 16.72 3.95
CA ILE A 55 11.98 15.83 2.98
C ILE A 55 13.46 16.18 2.89
N LYS A 56 14.34 15.21 3.20
CA LYS A 56 15.79 15.40 3.17
C LYS A 56 16.46 14.55 2.11
N ASN A 57 15.88 13.40 1.80
CA ASN A 57 16.47 12.42 0.92
C ASN A 57 15.40 11.70 0.07
N LYS A 58 15.86 10.80 -0.81
CA LYS A 58 14.99 10.04 -1.70
C LYS A 58 14.03 9.09 -0.95
N SER A 59 14.42 8.58 0.21
CA SER A 59 13.56 7.71 1.03
C SER A 59 12.34 8.47 1.54
N ASP A 60 12.51 9.73 1.94
CA ASP A 60 11.40 10.59 2.38
C ASP A 60 10.43 10.88 1.23
N ILE A 61 10.95 11.11 0.02
CA ILE A 61 10.13 11.26 -1.19
C ILE A 61 9.30 10.00 -1.45
N ILE A 62 9.91 8.81 -1.34
CA ILE A 62 9.21 7.54 -1.53
C ILE A 62 8.09 7.39 -0.49
N LYS A 63 8.35 7.69 0.78
CA LYS A 63 7.33 7.63 1.85
C LYS A 63 6.20 8.62 1.61
N TYR A 64 6.51 9.83 1.14
CA TYR A 64 5.50 10.82 0.80
C TYR A 64 4.60 10.34 -0.33
N ILE A 65 5.19 9.82 -1.42
CA ILE A 65 4.46 9.27 -2.56
C ILE A 65 3.62 8.06 -2.14
N ASP A 66 4.18 7.14 -1.35
CA ASP A 66 3.42 5.99 -0.84
C ASP A 66 2.21 6.47 -0.02
N GLY A 67 2.42 7.44 0.88
CA GLY A 67 1.37 8.05 1.71
C GLY A 67 0.18 8.58 0.90
N ILE A 68 0.43 9.35 -0.17
CA ILE A 68 -0.65 9.91 -1.00
C ILE A 68 -1.33 8.87 -1.92
N THR A 69 -0.75 7.69 -2.09
CA THR A 69 -1.35 6.60 -2.88
C THR A 69 -2.19 5.63 -2.05
N GLN A 70 -2.20 5.76 -0.72
CA GLN A 70 -2.89 4.82 0.17
C GLN A 70 -4.42 4.94 0.17
N ASP A 71 -4.98 6.05 -0.33
CA ASP A 71 -6.42 6.35 -0.36
C ASP A 71 -7.18 5.81 -1.59
#